data_AF-A0A9D5G2R5-F1
#
_entry.id   AF-A0A9D5G2R5-F1
#
_cell.length_a   1.000
_cell.length_b   1.000
_cell.length_c   1.000
_cell.angle_alpha   90.00
_cell.angle_beta   90.00
_cell.angle_gamma   90.00
#
_symmetry.space_group_name_H-M   'P 1'
#
loop_
_entity.id
_entity.type
_entity.pdbx_description
1 polymer ?
#
loop_
_entity_poly.entity_id
_entity_poly.type
_entity_poly.pdbx_seq_one_letter_code
_entity_poly.pdbx_strand_id
1 'polypeptide(L)'
;MRSILMWQPGLIVPVKRLLERCWERRGAQRRYPGVMVRRWYAALAMAVAAGAASRSPALADCSSDAFTIDGKALVVGICTLERRPATRAKAPSGDAETLQETISLKGHAALIRTTAYSRLSSDATARTIDDVPLQSLGIAKTLHMTLAVRGGNARLEHALLVPGAVVLK
;
A
#
# COMPACT_ATOMS: atom_id res chain seq x y z
N MET A 1 -15.75 -21.95 33.30
CA MET A 1 -14.31 -22.20 33.15
C MET A 1 -13.68 -20.97 32.51
N ARG A 2 -12.85 -20.23 33.27
CA ARG A 2 -12.24 -18.95 32.85
C ARG A 2 -10.83 -19.22 32.35
N SER A 3 -10.57 -19.02 31.06
CA SER A 3 -9.23 -19.12 30.48
C SER A 3 -8.53 -17.76 30.56
N ILE A 4 -7.48 -17.70 31.36
CA ILE A 4 -6.58 -16.57 31.54
C ILE A 4 -5.50 -16.69 30.45
N LEU A 5 -5.49 -15.79 29.47
CA LEU A 5 -4.41 -15.66 28.50
C LEU A 5 -3.35 -14.71 29.07
N MET A 6 -2.21 -15.30 29.44
CA MET A 6 -0.98 -14.59 29.79
C MET A 6 -0.43 -13.83 28.58
N TRP A 7 -0.09 -12.57 28.81
CA TRP A 7 0.55 -11.66 27.86
C TRP A 7 2.08 -11.75 28.06
N GLN A 8 2.85 -12.06 27.01
CA GLN A 8 4.32 -12.04 27.04
C GLN A 8 4.84 -10.77 26.36
N PRO A 9 5.55 -9.88 27.07
CA PRO A 9 6.27 -8.76 26.47
C PRO A 9 7.73 -9.14 26.23
N GLY A 10 8.21 -9.04 24.99
CA GLY A 10 9.65 -9.14 24.75
C GLY A 10 10.03 -9.32 23.29
N LEU A 11 10.46 -8.23 22.65
CA LEU A 11 11.61 -8.13 21.74
C LEU A 11 11.52 -6.82 20.94
N ILE A 12 11.80 -5.70 21.62
CA ILE A 12 12.12 -4.44 20.95
C ILE A 12 13.63 -4.50 20.67
N VAL A 13 14.00 -4.79 19.43
CA VAL A 13 15.39 -4.72 18.97
C VAL A 13 15.67 -3.29 18.49
N PRO A 14 16.63 -2.54 19.06
CA PRO A 14 16.93 -1.19 18.63
C PRO A 14 17.74 -1.20 17.32
N VAL A 15 17.09 -0.77 16.22
CA VAL A 15 17.66 -0.59 14.86
C VAL A 15 18.76 0.51 14.80
N LYS A 16 19.07 1.16 15.91
CA LYS A 16 19.94 2.35 15.96
C LYS A 16 21.43 2.10 15.74
N ARG A 17 21.92 0.85 15.67
CA ARG A 17 23.38 0.55 15.62
C ARG A 17 23.97 0.22 14.25
N LEU A 18 23.20 0.23 13.15
CA LEU A 18 23.72 -0.09 11.82
C LEU A 18 24.12 1.12 10.97
N LEU A 19 23.77 2.34 11.38
CA LEU A 19 24.07 3.55 10.60
C LEU A 19 25.40 4.24 10.97
N GLU A 20 26.01 3.93 12.11
CA GLU A 20 27.24 4.62 12.56
C GLU A 20 28.54 4.06 11.94
N ARG A 21 28.52 2.89 11.27
CA ARG A 21 29.74 2.29 10.71
C ARG A 21 30.03 2.61 9.24
N CYS A 22 29.24 3.49 8.60
CA CYS A 22 29.44 3.81 7.19
C CYS A 22 30.17 5.14 6.92
N TRP A 23 30.46 5.93 7.96
CA TRP A 23 31.07 7.26 7.79
C TRP A 23 32.58 7.32 7.97
N GLU A 24 33.21 6.28 8.51
CA GLU A 24 34.63 6.30 8.90
C GLU A 24 35.61 5.84 7.81
N ARG A 25 35.19 5.89 6.54
CA ARG A 25 36.01 5.47 5.39
C ARG A 25 36.18 6.55 4.32
N ARG A 26 36.22 7.83 4.73
CA ARG A 26 36.52 8.99 3.87
C ARG A 26 37.76 9.79 4.30
N GLY A 27 38.79 9.08 4.75
CA GLY A 27 40.13 9.65 4.99
C GLY A 27 41.12 9.24 3.90
N ALA A 28 41.11 9.92 2.74
CA ALA A 28 42.23 9.89 1.79
C ALA A 28 42.10 11.04 0.76
N GLN A 29 42.24 12.29 1.22
CA GLN A 29 42.55 13.41 0.33
C GLN A 29 44.00 13.26 -0.16
N ARG A 30 44.18 12.66 -1.34
CA ARG A 30 45.42 12.81 -2.10
C ARG A 30 45.37 14.13 -2.86
N ARG A 31 46.25 15.05 -2.47
CA ARG A 31 46.65 16.21 -3.27
C ARG A 31 47.32 15.69 -4.55
N TYR A 32 46.77 16.05 -5.70
CA TYR A 32 47.51 16.02 -6.96
C TYR A 32 47.58 17.46 -7.49
N PRO A 33 48.79 18.04 -7.63
CA PRO A 33 48.96 19.29 -8.33
C PRO A 33 49.10 19.03 -9.83
N GLY A 34 48.51 19.91 -10.62
CA GLY A 34 49.12 20.30 -11.89
C GLY A 34 48.48 19.77 -13.17
N VAL A 35 47.73 20.68 -13.79
CA VAL A 35 47.82 21.06 -15.21
C VAL A 35 47.47 20.00 -16.28
N MET A 36 46.56 20.41 -17.19
CA MET A 36 46.21 19.78 -18.48
C MET A 36 45.38 18.49 -18.47
N VAL A 37 44.05 18.58 -18.30
CA VAL A 37 43.08 17.89 -19.19
C VAL A 37 41.73 18.63 -19.15
N ARG A 38 41.69 19.86 -19.69
CA ARG A 38 40.51 20.74 -19.66
C ARG A 38 39.59 20.58 -20.88
N ARG A 39 39.46 19.37 -21.46
CA ARG A 39 38.66 19.19 -22.68
C ARG A 39 37.98 17.83 -22.91
N TRP A 40 38.11 16.85 -21.99
CA TRP A 40 37.50 15.52 -22.16
C TRP A 40 36.41 15.15 -21.14
N TYR A 41 36.13 16.00 -20.14
CA TYR A 41 35.15 15.70 -19.09
C TYR A 41 33.71 16.14 -19.37
N ALA A 42 33.41 16.63 -20.59
CA ALA A 42 32.03 17.00 -20.96
C ALA A 42 31.20 15.82 -21.51
N ALA A 43 31.84 14.69 -21.86
CA ALA A 43 31.13 13.56 -22.49
C ALA A 43 30.84 12.38 -21.55
N LEU A 44 31.39 12.35 -20.34
CA LEU A 44 31.29 11.18 -19.44
C LEU A 44 30.45 11.42 -18.17
N ALA A 45 29.70 12.52 -18.13
CA ALA A 45 28.77 12.84 -17.02
C ALA A 45 27.29 12.58 -17.36
N MET A 46 27.00 11.87 -18.46
CA MET A 46 25.62 11.56 -18.90
C MET A 46 25.28 10.05 -18.87
N ALA A 47 26.03 9.21 -18.15
CA ALA A 47 25.88 7.75 -18.24
C ALA A 47 25.52 7.03 -16.92
N VAL A 48 25.07 7.72 -15.87
CA VAL A 48 24.70 7.07 -14.58
C VAL A 48 23.37 7.59 -14.01
N ALA A 49 22.36 7.77 -14.87
CA ALA A 49 20.97 7.97 -14.45
C ALA A 49 20.02 6.93 -15.06
N ALA A 50 20.56 5.80 -15.53
CA ALA A 50 19.77 4.71 -16.06
C ALA A 50 19.71 3.57 -15.02
N GLY A 51 18.51 3.31 -14.52
CA GLY A 51 18.13 1.92 -14.26
C GLY A 51 18.10 1.45 -12.81
N ALA A 52 17.78 2.30 -11.83
CA ALA A 52 17.03 1.80 -10.68
C ALA A 52 15.53 1.94 -10.98
N ALA A 53 15.05 1.22 -12.00
CA ALA A 53 13.63 0.92 -12.09
C ALA A 53 13.34 0.01 -10.89
N SER A 54 12.90 0.62 -9.78
CA SER A 54 12.22 -0.07 -8.70
C SER A 54 11.16 -0.91 -9.39
N ARG A 55 11.40 -2.23 -9.46
CA ARG A 55 10.34 -3.20 -9.68
C ARG A 55 9.48 -3.08 -8.44
N SER A 56 8.54 -2.13 -8.47
CA SER A 56 7.37 -2.21 -7.62
C SER A 56 6.90 -3.65 -7.80
N PRO A 57 6.71 -4.42 -6.72
CA PRO A 57 6.08 -5.73 -6.85
C PRO A 57 4.87 -5.52 -7.75
N ALA A 58 4.65 -6.42 -8.71
CA ALA A 58 3.47 -6.36 -9.56
C ALA A 58 2.27 -6.38 -8.62
N LEU A 59 1.84 -5.20 -8.20
CA LEU A 59 0.66 -4.99 -7.39
C LEU A 59 -0.43 -5.43 -8.35
N ALA A 60 -0.87 -6.68 -8.14
CA ALA A 60 -2.28 -6.97 -7.93
C ALA A 60 -3.18 -5.92 -8.56
N ASP A 61 -3.95 -6.28 -9.57
CA ASP A 61 -4.89 -5.41 -10.27
C ASP A 61 -5.61 -4.45 -9.31
N CYS A 62 -5.08 -3.22 -9.24
CA CYS A 62 -5.61 -2.17 -8.37
C CYS A 62 -6.60 -1.33 -9.17
N SER A 63 -7.72 -1.00 -8.56
CA SER A 63 -8.57 0.10 -9.03
C SER A 63 -8.37 1.32 -8.13
N SER A 64 -8.59 2.50 -8.69
CA SER A 64 -8.65 3.73 -7.91
C SER A 64 -9.79 4.63 -8.36
N ASP A 65 -10.44 5.25 -7.39
CA ASP A 65 -11.47 6.25 -7.57
C ASP A 65 -11.10 7.49 -6.74
N ALA A 66 -11.44 8.67 -7.26
CA ALA A 66 -11.17 9.94 -6.60
C ALA A 66 -12.47 10.72 -6.39
N PHE A 67 -12.63 11.27 -5.19
CA PHE A 67 -13.81 12.00 -4.76
C PHE A 67 -13.41 13.35 -4.14
N THR A 68 -14.33 14.30 -4.18
CA THR A 68 -14.18 15.56 -3.43
C THR A 68 -15.24 15.61 -2.34
N ILE A 69 -14.81 15.72 -1.08
CA ILE A 69 -15.68 15.71 0.10
C ILE A 69 -15.34 16.92 0.95
N ASP A 70 -16.30 17.81 1.15
CA ASP A 70 -16.12 19.04 1.93
C ASP A 70 -14.89 19.86 1.46
N GLY A 71 -14.65 19.89 0.13
CA GLY A 71 -13.52 20.56 -0.50
C GLY A 71 -12.18 19.80 -0.44
N LYS A 72 -12.14 18.60 0.14
CA LYS A 72 -10.93 17.78 0.27
C LYS A 72 -10.92 16.64 -0.75
N ALA A 73 -9.78 16.43 -1.41
CA ALA A 73 -9.59 15.36 -2.39
C ALA A 73 -9.26 14.02 -1.70
N LEU A 74 -10.20 13.08 -1.77
CA LEU A 74 -10.08 11.72 -1.27
C LEU A 74 -9.79 10.76 -2.44
N VAL A 75 -8.79 9.90 -2.30
CA VAL A 75 -8.48 8.84 -3.25
C VAL A 75 -8.66 7.50 -2.56
N VAL A 76 -9.51 6.65 -3.13
CA VAL A 76 -9.78 5.29 -2.68
C VAL A 76 -9.11 4.35 -3.68
N GLY A 77 -8.07 3.63 -3.23
CA GLY A 77 -7.42 2.57 -3.98
C GLY A 77 -7.83 1.22 -3.42
N ILE A 78 -8.19 0.27 -4.27
CA ILE A 78 -8.53 -1.10 -3.87
C ILE A 78 -7.65 -2.05 -4.67
N CYS A 79 -6.90 -2.90 -3.98
CA CYS A 79 -6.01 -3.88 -4.59
C CYS A 79 -6.34 -5.28 -4.07
N THR A 80 -6.24 -6.28 -4.92
CA THR A 80 -6.42 -7.70 -4.59
C THR A 80 -5.07 -8.33 -4.27
N LEU A 81 -4.72 -8.42 -2.99
CA LEU A 81 -3.45 -9.03 -2.62
C LEU A 81 -3.39 -10.48 -3.11
N GLU A 82 -2.22 -10.85 -3.66
CA GLU A 82 -1.99 -12.14 -4.32
C GLU A 82 -2.71 -13.28 -3.63
N ARG A 83 -3.47 -14.02 -4.44
CA ARG A 83 -4.09 -15.28 -4.08
C ARG A 83 -2.97 -16.21 -3.60
N ARG A 84 -2.78 -16.34 -2.28
CA ARG A 84 -1.97 -17.44 -1.76
C ARG A 84 -2.66 -18.70 -2.27
N PRO A 85 -2.03 -19.51 -3.14
CA PRO A 85 -2.61 -20.78 -3.51
C PRO A 85 -2.81 -21.51 -2.19
N ALA A 86 -4.06 -21.88 -1.89
CA ALA A 86 -4.33 -22.74 -0.76
C ALA A 86 -3.35 -23.91 -0.92
N THR A 87 -2.36 -23.99 -0.03
CA THR A 87 -1.41 -25.09 -0.04
C THR A 87 -2.27 -26.36 -0.02
N ARG A 88 -1.92 -27.36 -0.83
CA ARG A 88 -2.71 -28.58 -1.19
C ARG A 88 -3.48 -29.31 -0.07
N ALA A 89 -3.40 -28.89 1.18
CA ALA A 89 -4.38 -29.19 2.22
C ALA A 89 -5.76 -28.65 1.81
N LYS A 90 -6.49 -29.49 1.08
CA LYS A 90 -7.94 -29.51 0.82
C LYS A 90 -8.75 -28.63 1.79
N ALA A 91 -8.72 -27.32 1.59
CA ALA A 91 -9.60 -26.41 2.30
C ALA A 91 -11.01 -26.63 1.74
N PRO A 92 -12.03 -26.78 2.59
CA PRO A 92 -13.39 -26.99 2.13
C PRO A 92 -13.86 -25.78 1.30
N SER A 93 -13.94 -25.99 -0.02
CA SER A 93 -14.77 -25.28 -1.00
C SER A 93 -14.66 -23.75 -1.15
N GLY A 94 -13.52 -23.11 -0.86
CA GLY A 94 -13.38 -21.67 -1.14
C GLY A 94 -11.94 -21.22 -1.36
N ASP A 95 -11.73 -20.44 -2.42
CA ASP A 95 -10.50 -19.66 -2.57
C ASP A 95 -10.62 -18.43 -1.65
N ALA A 96 -9.76 -18.35 -0.63
CA ALA A 96 -9.65 -17.16 0.19
C ALA A 96 -8.81 -16.11 -0.54
N GLU A 97 -9.41 -14.96 -0.81
CA GLU A 97 -8.77 -13.80 -1.43
C GLU A 97 -8.63 -12.70 -0.38
N THR A 98 -7.53 -11.96 -0.40
CA THR A 98 -7.34 -10.84 0.52
C THR A 98 -7.44 -9.55 -0.28
N LEU A 99 -8.33 -8.65 0.12
CA LEU A 99 -8.38 -7.30 -0.43
C LEU A 99 -7.61 -6.36 0.49
N GLN A 100 -6.88 -5.44 -0.10
CA GLN A 100 -6.30 -4.30 0.58
C GLN A 100 -6.96 -3.02 0.07
N GLU A 101 -7.64 -2.33 0.98
CA GLU A 101 -8.23 -1.02 0.75
C GLU A 101 -7.24 0.05 1.25
N THR A 102 -6.89 0.99 0.38
CA THR A 102 -6.02 2.11 0.71
C THR A 102 -6.79 3.40 0.46
N ILE A 103 -7.16 4.07 1.54
CA ILE A 103 -7.87 5.35 1.48
C ILE A 103 -6.89 6.45 1.88
N SER A 104 -6.65 7.38 0.98
CA SER A 104 -5.72 8.47 1.20
C SER A 104 -6.37 9.81 0.93
N LEU A 105 -6.10 10.77 1.79
CA LEU A 105 -6.46 12.17 1.57
C LEU A 105 -5.18 12.92 1.17
N LYS A 106 -5.24 13.74 0.12
CA LYS A 106 -4.05 14.47 -0.35
C LYS A 106 -3.42 15.27 0.80
N GLY A 107 -2.13 15.05 1.05
CA GLY A 107 -1.38 15.71 2.12
C GLY A 107 -1.58 15.12 3.53
N HIS A 108 -2.22 13.95 3.67
CA HIS A 108 -2.42 13.26 4.94
C HIS A 108 -1.89 11.83 4.89
N ALA A 109 -1.73 11.19 6.06
CA ALA A 109 -1.40 9.77 6.14
C ALA A 109 -2.50 8.92 5.47
N ALA A 110 -2.11 7.86 4.77
CA ALA A 110 -3.05 6.92 4.19
C ALA A 110 -3.62 6.00 5.28
N LEU A 111 -4.94 5.79 5.24
CA LEU A 111 -5.62 4.74 5.97
C LEU A 111 -5.56 3.47 5.12
N ILE A 112 -4.77 2.49 5.55
CA ILE A 112 -4.66 1.19 4.90
C ILE A 112 -5.43 0.18 5.75
N ARG A 113 -6.40 -0.51 5.14
CA ARG A 113 -7.10 -1.65 5.70
C ARG A 113 -6.91 -2.87 4.81
N THR A 114 -6.98 -4.03 5.44
CA THR A 114 -6.87 -5.31 4.75
C THR A 114 -7.99 -6.19 5.25
N THR A 115 -8.80 -6.66 4.31
CA THR A 115 -10.02 -7.40 4.61
C THR A 115 -9.96 -8.70 3.82
N ALA A 116 -10.10 -9.83 4.54
CA ALA A 116 -10.09 -11.14 3.93
C ALA A 116 -11.50 -11.51 3.47
N TYR A 117 -11.62 -12.02 2.25
CA TYR A 117 -12.87 -12.43 1.63
C TYR A 117 -12.78 -13.87 1.16
N SER A 118 -13.82 -14.65 1.40
CA SER A 118 -13.93 -16.00 0.87
C SER A 118 -14.86 -15.98 -0.33
N ARG A 119 -14.38 -16.44 -1.47
CA ARG A 119 -15.20 -16.57 -2.69
C ARG A 119 -15.59 -18.02 -2.88
N LEU A 120 -16.89 -18.24 -3.13
CA LEU A 120 -17.43 -19.59 -3.35
C LEU A 120 -17.09 -20.14 -4.75
N SER A 121 -16.91 -19.28 -5.76
CA SER A 121 -16.53 -19.71 -7.11
C SER A 121 -15.78 -18.62 -7.89
N SER A 122 -14.88 -19.01 -8.80
CA SER A 122 -14.02 -18.10 -9.59
C SER A 122 -14.77 -17.22 -10.60
N ASP A 123 -16.04 -17.53 -10.89
CA ASP A 123 -16.84 -16.84 -11.90
C ASP A 123 -17.96 -15.95 -11.33
N ALA A 124 -18.33 -16.13 -10.05
CA ALA A 124 -19.37 -15.32 -9.41
C ALA A 124 -18.87 -13.94 -8.96
N THR A 125 -19.49 -12.85 -9.39
CA THR A 125 -19.19 -11.53 -8.84
C THR A 125 -19.51 -11.53 -7.34
N ALA A 126 -18.49 -11.34 -6.50
CA ALA A 126 -18.70 -11.15 -5.07
C ALA A 126 -18.94 -9.67 -4.81
N ARG A 127 -19.97 -9.35 -4.03
CA ARG A 127 -20.24 -8.01 -3.53
C ARG A 127 -19.97 -7.97 -2.04
N THR A 128 -19.17 -7.00 -1.62
CA THR A 128 -18.96 -6.70 -0.20
C THR A 128 -19.34 -5.26 0.07
N ILE A 129 -19.89 -5.05 1.26
CA ILE A 129 -20.19 -3.74 1.80
C ILE A 129 -19.16 -3.49 2.90
N ASP A 130 -18.38 -2.41 2.77
CA ASP A 130 -17.47 -1.97 3.82
C ASP A 130 -17.83 -0.55 4.26
N ASP A 131 -17.68 -0.31 5.56
CA ASP A 131 -17.92 0.98 6.20
C ASP A 131 -16.60 1.50 6.75
N VAL A 132 -16.10 2.58 6.13
CA VAL A 132 -14.79 3.13 6.50
C VAL A 132 -14.93 4.47 7.22
N PRO A 133 -14.64 4.54 8.53
CA PRO A 133 -14.60 5.79 9.27
C PRO A 133 -13.50 6.73 8.72
N LEU A 134 -13.86 7.96 8.33
CA LEU A 134 -12.91 8.94 7.78
C LEU A 134 -12.39 9.96 8.82
N GLN A 135 -12.69 9.75 10.11
CA GLN A 135 -12.34 10.71 11.18
C GLN A 135 -10.83 10.92 11.29
N SER A 136 -10.03 9.87 11.06
CA SER A 136 -8.57 9.96 11.05
C SER A 136 -8.01 10.82 9.91
N LEU A 137 -8.81 11.06 8.86
CA LEU A 137 -8.51 11.96 7.74
C LEU A 137 -9.10 13.37 7.95
N GLY A 138 -9.65 13.66 9.13
CA GLY A 138 -10.28 14.93 9.43
C GLY A 138 -11.59 15.16 8.68
N ILE A 139 -12.34 14.08 8.41
CA ILE A 139 -13.69 14.11 7.85
C ILE A 139 -14.60 13.37 8.84
N ALA A 140 -15.56 14.06 9.44
CA ALA A 140 -16.47 13.49 10.44
C ALA A 140 -17.62 12.67 9.81
N LYS A 141 -17.30 11.81 8.85
CA LYS A 141 -18.25 10.95 8.10
C LYS A 141 -17.67 9.55 7.93
N THR A 142 -18.51 8.60 7.60
CA THR A 142 -18.18 7.23 7.21
C THR A 142 -18.40 7.08 5.71
N LEU A 143 -17.45 6.46 5.02
CA LEU A 143 -17.58 6.07 3.64
C LEU A 143 -18.13 4.65 3.56
N HIS A 144 -19.40 4.53 3.20
CA HIS A 144 -20.05 3.27 2.91
C HIS A 144 -19.78 2.89 1.45
N MET A 145 -19.09 1.79 1.22
CA MET A 145 -18.63 1.38 -0.11
C MET A 145 -19.14 -0.01 -0.46
N THR A 146 -19.55 -0.19 -1.71
CA THR A 146 -19.84 -1.51 -2.28
C THR A 146 -18.75 -1.86 -3.28
N LEU A 147 -18.02 -2.94 -3.01
CA LEU A 147 -16.95 -3.43 -3.87
C LEU A 147 -17.45 -4.64 -4.65
N ALA A 148 -17.19 -4.67 -5.96
CA ALA A 148 -17.33 -5.87 -6.78
C ALA A 148 -15.97 -6.51 -7.00
N VAL A 149 -15.89 -7.80 -6.70
CA VAL A 149 -14.70 -8.62 -6.93
C VAL A 149 -15.01 -9.64 -8.01
N ARG A 150 -14.24 -9.60 -9.11
CA ARG A 150 -14.37 -10.51 -10.25
C ARG A 150 -13.02 -10.85 -10.86
N GLY A 151 -12.72 -12.14 -10.95
CA GLY A 151 -11.52 -12.63 -11.64
C GLY A 151 -10.22 -12.10 -11.04
N GLY A 152 -10.14 -11.98 -9.71
CA GLY A 152 -8.97 -11.42 -9.04
C GLY A 152 -8.85 -9.89 -9.14
N ASN A 153 -9.86 -9.19 -9.66
CA ASN A 153 -9.93 -7.73 -9.72
C ASN A 153 -11.00 -7.23 -8.77
N ALA A 154 -10.69 -6.20 -7.98
CA ALA A 154 -11.67 -5.51 -7.15
C ALA A 154 -11.90 -4.10 -7.66
N ARG A 155 -13.18 -3.69 -7.72
CA ARG A 155 -13.60 -2.35 -8.15
C ARG A 155 -14.66 -1.79 -7.23
N LEU A 156 -14.63 -0.48 -7.02
CA LEU A 156 -15.69 0.26 -6.33
C LEU A 156 -16.89 0.44 -7.27
N GLU A 157 -18.01 -0.22 -6.95
CA GLU A 157 -19.28 -0.05 -7.68
C GLU A 157 -20.06 1.15 -7.15
N HIS A 158 -20.19 1.25 -5.82
CA HIS A 158 -20.96 2.32 -5.17
C HIS A 158 -20.21 2.91 -4.00
N ALA A 159 -20.41 4.21 -3.78
CA ALA A 159 -19.85 4.94 -2.65
C ALA A 159 -20.86 5.96 -2.12
N LEU A 160 -21.07 5.94 -0.81
CA LEU A 160 -22.04 6.78 -0.11
C LEU A 160 -21.39 7.34 1.17
N LEU A 161 -21.60 8.62 1.46
CA LEU A 161 -21.21 9.20 2.75
C LEU A 161 -22.35 9.18 3.75
N VAL A 162 -22.03 8.74 4.96
CA VAL A 162 -22.95 8.64 6.09
C VAL A 162 -22.37 9.42 7.29
N PRO A 163 -23.16 10.20 8.06
CA PRO A 163 -24.58 10.50 7.84
C PRO A 163 -24.81 11.44 6.64
N GLY A 164 -26.05 11.47 6.15
CA GLY A 164 -26.50 12.33 5.05
C GLY A 164 -26.77 11.61 3.73
N ALA A 165 -26.34 10.36 3.59
CA ALA A 165 -26.56 9.51 2.41
C ALA A 165 -26.19 10.22 1.09
N VAL A 166 -25.04 10.92 1.09
CA VAL A 166 -24.56 11.63 -0.10
C VAL A 166 -23.91 10.62 -1.02
N VAL A 167 -24.52 10.37 -2.18
CA VAL A 167 -24.00 9.46 -3.20
C VAL A 167 -22.79 10.10 -3.87
N LEU A 168 -21.67 9.39 -3.86
CA LEU A 168 -20.45 9.76 -4.58
C LEU A 168 -20.32 9.00 -5.89
N LYS A 169 -20.84 7.76 -5.94
CA LYS A 169 -20.82 6.85 -7.09
C LYS A 169 -21.96 5.83 -7.00
#